data_AF-A0A2S9GDN7-F1
#
_entry.id   AF-A0A2S9GDN7-F1
#
_cell.length_a   1.000
_cell.length_b   1.000
_cell.length_c   1.000
_cell.angle_alpha   90.00
_cell.angle_beta   90.00
_cell.angle_gamma   90.00
#
_symmetry.space_group_name_H-M   'P 1'
#
loop_
_entity.id
_entity.type
_entity.pdbx_description
1 polymer ?
#
loop_
_entity_poly.entity_id
_entity_poly.type
_entity_poly.pdbx_seq_one_letter_code
_entity_poly.pdbx_strand_id
1 'polypeptide(L)'
;LSPREQLRRISERTQQIASRHSHVFLDSVRPALAEEGIVIVTWAELDEAERGKLSTYFHEQVFPVLTPLAVDPAHPFPFVSGLSL
;
A
#
# COMPACT_ATOMS: atom_id res chain seq x y z
N LEU A 1 13.69 -28.58 15.35
CA LEU A 1 12.43 -28.03 14.79
C LEU A 1 12.24 -28.66 13.42
N SER A 2 11.03 -29.08 13.05
CA SER A 2 10.77 -29.48 11.66
C SER A 2 10.70 -28.24 10.76
N PRO A 3 10.97 -28.34 9.45
CA PRO A 3 10.84 -27.22 8.53
C PRO A 3 9.46 -26.54 8.57
N ARG A 4 8.39 -27.34 8.68
CA ARG A 4 7.00 -26.82 8.79
C ARG A 4 6.78 -26.02 10.07
N GLU A 5 7.30 -26.53 11.19
CA GLU A 5 7.18 -25.85 12.48
C GLU A 5 7.99 -24.54 12.51
N GLN A 6 9.13 -24.51 11.83
CA GLN A 6 9.91 -23.28 11.68
C GLN A 6 9.17 -22.24 10.84
N LEU A 7 8.59 -22.62 9.70
CA LEU A 7 7.81 -21.70 8.86
C LEU A 7 6.58 -21.14 9.58
N ARG A 8 5.89 -21.97 10.38
CA ARG A 8 4.76 -21.52 11.21
C ARG A 8 5.19 -20.41 12.18
N ARG A 9 6.27 -20.63 12.93
CA ARG A 9 6.81 -19.65 13.87
C ARG A 9 7.27 -18.35 13.19
N ILE A 10 7.87 -18.46 12.00
CA ILE A 10 8.24 -17.29 11.19
C ILE A 10 6.99 -16.50 10.80
N SER A 11 5.95 -17.16 10.29
CA SER A 11 4.71 -16.49 9.88
C SER A 11 4.05 -15.76 11.05
N GLU A 12 3.91 -16.42 12.21
CA GLU A 12 3.37 -15.81 13.42
C GLU A 12 4.16 -14.58 13.84
N ARG A 13 5.50 -14.67 13.81
CA ARG A 13 6.36 -13.54 14.18
C ARG A 13 6.26 -12.38 13.20
N THR A 14 6.22 -12.66 11.90
CA THR A 14 6.09 -11.62 10.87
C THR A 14 4.75 -10.91 10.97
N GLN A 15 3.65 -11.62 11.25
CA GLN A 15 2.34 -11.00 11.49
C GLN A 15 2.37 -10.05 12.69
N GLN A 16 2.96 -10.47 13.81
CA GLN A 16 3.12 -9.59 14.98
C GLN A 16 3.92 -8.32 14.67
N ILE A 17 4.98 -8.45 13.87
CA ILE A 17 5.82 -7.32 13.46
C ILE A 17 5.01 -6.37 12.56
N ALA A 18 4.29 -6.90 11.58
CA ALA A 18 3.46 -6.11 10.67
C ALA A 18 2.38 -5.34 11.42
N SER A 19 1.65 -5.99 12.33
CA SER A 19 0.64 -5.32 13.18
C SER A 19 1.27 -4.22 14.02
N ARG A 20 2.41 -4.48 14.67
CA ARG A 20 3.11 -3.45 15.47
C ARG A 20 3.54 -2.26 14.61
N HIS A 21 4.04 -2.50 13.39
CA HIS A 21 4.41 -1.44 12.46
C HIS A 21 3.21 -0.56 12.11
N SER A 22 2.07 -1.17 11.75
CA SER A 22 0.84 -0.45 11.47
C SER A 22 0.37 0.39 12.66
N HIS A 23 0.39 -0.16 13.88
CA HIS A 23 0.03 0.58 15.09
C HIS A 23 0.95 1.78 15.35
N VAL A 24 2.26 1.59 15.28
CA VAL A 24 3.21 2.70 15.46
C VAL A 24 2.98 3.80 14.43
N PHE A 25 2.72 3.44 13.18
CA PHE A 25 2.43 4.42 12.14
C PHE A 25 1.14 5.19 12.42
N LEU A 26 0.04 4.47 12.71
CA LEU A 26 -1.29 5.07 12.88
C LEU A 26 -1.44 5.84 14.20
N ASP A 27 -0.92 5.29 15.28
CA ASP A 27 -1.19 5.75 16.65
C ASP A 27 -0.07 6.65 17.20
N SER A 28 1.06 6.81 16.48
CA SER A 28 2.19 7.62 16.94
C SER A 28 2.80 8.50 15.85
N VAL A 29 3.28 7.90 14.75
CA VAL A 29 4.00 8.67 13.71
C VAL A 29 3.08 9.63 12.97
N ARG A 30 1.93 9.15 12.49
CA ARG A 30 0.97 9.98 11.74
C ARG A 30 0.43 11.15 12.58
N PRO A 31 0.01 10.97 13.86
CA PRO A 31 -0.36 12.08 14.71
C PRO A 31 0.77 13.09 14.94
N ALA A 32 2.00 12.62 15.22
CA ALA A 32 3.15 13.51 15.43
C ALA A 32 3.50 14.33 14.18
N LEU A 33 3.37 13.75 12.99
CA LEU A 33 3.52 14.50 11.74
C LEU A 33 2.45 15.60 11.59
N ALA A 34 1.20 15.29 11.97
CA ALA A 34 0.12 16.26 11.89
C ALA A 34 0.28 17.43 12.87
N GLU A 35 0.85 17.20 14.06
CA GLU A 35 1.22 18.26 15.01
C GLU A 35 2.24 19.25 14.40
N GLU A 36 3.13 18.76 13.53
CA GLU A 36 4.08 19.55 12.76
C GLU A 36 3.51 20.09 11.42
N GLY A 37 2.20 19.94 11.19
CA GLY A 37 1.52 20.43 9.99
C GLY A 37 1.67 19.54 8.75
N ILE A 38 2.21 18.33 8.89
CA ILE A 38 2.34 17.35 7.80
C ILE A 38 1.22 16.32 7.91
N VAL A 39 0.21 16.44 7.04
CA VAL A 39 -0.97 15.57 7.08
C VAL A 39 -0.97 14.60 5.91
N ILE A 40 -1.06 13.29 6.22
CA ILE A 40 -1.28 12.25 5.23
C ILE A 40 -2.80 12.07 5.08
N VAL A 41 -3.33 12.49 3.93
CA VAL A 41 -4.77 12.47 3.63
C VAL A 41 -5.12 11.38 2.61
N THR A 42 -6.38 10.98 2.65
CA THR A 42 -7.02 10.07 1.70
C THR A 42 -7.80 10.87 0.66
N TRP A 43 -8.13 10.24 -0.47
CA TRP A 43 -8.96 10.85 -1.52
C TRP A 43 -10.27 11.46 -1.01
N ALA A 44 -10.88 10.82 0.00
CA ALA A 44 -12.14 11.25 0.60
C ALA A 44 -12.01 12.57 1.38
N GLU A 45 -10.81 12.88 1.88
CA GLU A 45 -10.54 14.09 2.68
C GLU A 45 -10.17 15.30 1.82
N LEU A 46 -9.95 15.10 0.52
CA LEU A 46 -9.62 16.18 -0.42
C LEU A 46 -10.86 16.97 -0.83
N ASP A 47 -10.67 18.27 -1.04
CA ASP A 47 -11.68 19.12 -1.67
C ASP A 47 -11.75 18.91 -3.20
N GLU A 48 -12.75 19.52 -3.83
CA GLU A 48 -12.98 19.32 -5.27
C GLU A 48 -11.85 19.88 -6.14
N ALA A 49 -11.20 20.97 -5.71
CA ALA A 49 -10.11 21.57 -6.46
C ALA A 49 -8.83 20.71 -6.36
N GLU A 50 -8.54 20.15 -5.19
CA GLU A 50 -7.46 19.21 -4.96
C GLU A 50 -7.66 17.91 -5.75
N ARG A 51 -8.88 17.35 -5.72
CA ARG A 51 -9.24 16.19 -6.55
C ARG A 51 -9.06 16.46 -8.03
N GLY A 52 -9.48 17.65 -8.51
CA GLY A 52 -9.27 18.06 -9.89
C GLY A 52 -7.78 18.05 -10.27
N LYS A 53 -6.91 18.64 -9.45
CA LYS A 53 -5.46 18.66 -9.67
C LYS A 53 -4.86 17.26 -9.70
N LEU A 54 -5.21 16.41 -8.74
CA LEU A 54 -4.69 15.05 -8.67
C LEU A 54 -5.22 14.16 -9.81
N SER A 55 -6.45 14.38 -10.25
CA SER A 55 -6.99 13.70 -11.43
C SER A 55 -6.19 14.05 -12.68
N THR A 56 -5.88 15.33 -12.91
CA THR A 56 -5.01 15.74 -14.03
C THR A 56 -3.63 15.09 -13.92
N TYR A 57 -3.00 15.15 -12.74
CA TYR A 57 -1.70 14.49 -12.52
C TYR A 57 -1.76 12.98 -12.81
N PHE A 58 -2.81 12.30 -12.35
CA PHE A 58 -2.98 10.88 -12.61
C PHE A 58 -3.04 10.59 -14.11
N HIS A 59 -3.88 11.31 -14.87
CA HIS A 59 -4.04 11.07 -16.30
C HIS A 59 -2.79 11.40 -17.11
N GLU A 60 -2.06 12.45 -16.73
CA GLU A 60 -0.91 12.94 -17.48
C GLU A 60 0.41 12.23 -17.12
N GLN A 61 0.57 11.80 -15.87
CA GLN A 61 1.86 11.31 -15.35
C GLN A 61 1.83 9.85 -14.90
N VAL A 62 0.74 9.41 -14.24
CA VAL A 62 0.67 8.06 -13.66
C VAL A 62 0.10 7.06 -14.67
N PHE A 63 -1.05 7.35 -15.25
CA PHE A 63 -1.75 6.47 -16.17
C PHE A 63 -0.92 6.02 -17.37
N PRO A 64 -0.10 6.88 -18.03
CA PRO A 64 0.68 6.46 -19.20
C PRO A 64 1.73 5.39 -18.92
N VAL A 65 2.13 5.21 -17.67
CA VAL A 65 3.11 4.18 -17.26
C VAL A 65 2.48 2.94 -16.63
N LEU A 66 1.15 2.95 -16.40
CA LEU A 66 0.44 1.78 -15.89
C LEU A 66 0.14 0.80 -17.02
N THR A 67 0.54 -0.45 -16.84
CA THR A 67 0.15 -1.56 -17.72
C THR A 67 -0.99 -2.34 -17.05
N PRO A 68 -2.24 -2.23 -17.53
CA PRO A 68 -3.34 -2.97 -16.95
C PRO A 68 -3.16 -4.48 -17.20
N LEU A 69 -3.23 -5.26 -16.12
CA LEU A 69 -3.18 -6.72 -16.19
C LEU A 69 -4.59 -7.28 -16.04
N ALA A 70 -5.11 -7.89 -17.10
CA ALA A 70 -6.38 -8.59 -17.06
C ALA A 70 -6.18 -9.99 -16.46
N VAL A 71 -7.05 -10.38 -15.52
CA VAL A 71 -7.05 -11.71 -14.92
C VAL A 71 -8.41 -12.34 -15.15
N ASP A 72 -8.45 -13.39 -15.96
CA ASP A 72 -9.64 -14.21 -16.17
C ASP A 72 -9.27 -15.71 -16.22
N PRO A 73 -10.23 -16.62 -15.99
CA PRO A 73 -9.95 -18.06 -15.93
C PRO A 73 -9.50 -18.68 -17.26
N ALA A 74 -9.71 -18.01 -18.39
CA ALA A 74 -9.37 -18.52 -19.72
C ALA A 74 -7.90 -18.24 -20.10
N HIS A 75 -7.18 -17.43 -19.32
CA HIS A 75 -5.78 -17.10 -19.57
C HIS A 75 -4.87 -17.39 -18.35
N PRO A 76 -3.57 -17.69 -18.57
CA PRO A 76 -2.61 -17.86 -17.48
C PRO A 76 -2.49 -16.61 -16.60
N PHE A 77 -2.27 -16.82 -15.30
CA PHE A 77 -2.06 -15.71 -14.36
C PHE A 77 -0.86 -14.86 -14.79
N PRO A 78 -0.98 -13.52 -14.80
CA PRO A 78 0.09 -12.65 -15.26
C PRO A 78 1.31 -12.75 -14.33
N PHE A 79 2.50 -12.57 -14.90
CA PHE A 79 3.73 -12.52 -14.13
C PHE A 79 3.74 -11.27 -13.22
N VAL A 80 3.97 -11.48 -11.93
CA VAL A 80 4.16 -10.40 -10.94
C VAL A 80 5.61 -10.45 -10.46
N SER A 81 6.33 -9.36 -10.70
CA SER A 81 7.72 -9.22 -10.23
C SER A 81 7.76 -9.10 -8.71
N GLY A 82 8.62 -9.89 -8.05
CA GLY A 82 8.67 -10.02 -6.58
C GLY A 82 9.13 -8.78 -5.80
N LEU A 83 9.38 -7.65 -6.47
CA LEU A 83 9.78 -6.37 -5.87
C LEU A 83 9.03 -5.17 -6.47
N SER A 84 7.99 -5.42 -7.26
CA SER A 84 7.12 -4.36 -7.78
C SER A 84 6.03 -4.03 -6.75
N LEU A 85 5.83 -2.73 -6.49
CA LEU A 85 4.78 -2.19 -5.63
C LEU A 85 3.43 -2.20 -6.34
#